data_AF-M3K1H3-F1
#
_entry.id   AF-M3K1H3-F1
#
_cell.length_a   1.000
_cell.length_b   1.000
_cell.length_c   1.000
_cell.angle_alpha   90.00
_cell.angle_beta   90.00
_cell.angle_gamma   90.00
#
_symmetry.space_group_name_H-M   'P 1'
#
loop_
_entity.id
_entity.type
_entity.pdbx_description
1 polymer ?
#
loop_
_entity_poly.entity_id
_entity_poly.type
_entity_poly.pdbx_seq_one_letter_code
_entity_poly.pdbx_strand_id
1 'polypeptide(L)'
;SNSHLTSKNKSYKPLVKRTNLTSKKEINLDKQIKYWKIRRDTLTKTVKYVQEQQKIEFLIEKYKNIAQMASNYVFNEYCTKFAKMGGYKVWQHQQWESKKRSTFNDDELESTYTAYLESEEFAQLSEFEKKEIQLQFEMYLDNEEKETAPPEFEDEFTMKELYKILKLNYQLVYET
;
A
#
# COMPACT_ATOMS: atom_id res chain seq x y z
N SER A 1 50.54 7.32 32.32
CA SER A 1 50.49 5.90 32.72
C SER A 1 49.05 5.49 32.93
N ASN A 2 48.56 4.63 32.04
CA ASN A 2 47.20 4.08 32.06
C ASN A 2 47.01 3.15 33.26
N SER A 3 45.93 3.35 34.03
CA SER A 3 45.36 2.27 34.84
C SER A 3 43.87 2.15 34.51
N HIS A 4 43.52 0.98 34.00
CA HIS A 4 42.21 0.63 33.46
C HIS A 4 41.09 0.74 34.51
N LEU A 5 40.12 1.60 34.23
CA LEU A 5 38.79 1.58 34.83
C LEU A 5 38.04 0.33 34.36
N THR A 6 38.16 -0.77 35.11
CA THR A 6 37.26 -1.91 34.96
C THR A 6 35.94 -1.60 35.67
N SER A 7 35.03 -0.92 34.95
CA SER A 7 33.64 -0.77 35.36
C SER A 7 32.97 -2.15 35.37
N LYS A 8 33.06 -2.83 36.51
CA LYS A 8 32.23 -4.02 36.78
C LYS A 8 30.77 -3.55 36.72
N ASN A 9 30.07 -3.93 35.66
CA ASN A 9 28.62 -3.80 35.53
C ASN A 9 27.95 -4.43 36.76
N LYS A 10 27.66 -3.59 37.76
CA LYS A 10 26.84 -3.98 38.90
C LYS A 10 25.43 -4.11 38.38
N SER A 11 25.05 -5.32 37.98
CA SER A 11 23.66 -5.68 37.75
C SER A 11 22.90 -5.45 39.06
N TYR A 12 22.13 -4.36 39.09
CA TYR A 12 21.28 -4.03 40.23
C TYR A 12 20.20 -5.11 40.31
N LYS A 13 20.24 -5.89 41.40
CA LYS A 13 19.15 -6.81 41.70
C LYS A 13 17.89 -5.97 41.96
N PRO A 14 16.75 -6.30 41.34
CA PRO A 14 15.50 -5.60 41.60
C PRO A 14 15.19 -5.66 43.10
N LEU A 15 14.90 -4.49 43.69
CA LEU A 15 14.60 -4.33 45.12
C LEU A 15 13.34 -5.10 45.57
N VAL A 16 12.56 -5.59 44.61
CA VAL A 16 11.41 -6.47 44.84
C VAL A 16 11.67 -7.78 44.12
N LYS A 17 11.78 -8.88 44.88
CA LYS A 17 11.66 -10.22 44.30
C LYS A 17 10.27 -10.27 43.67
N ARG A 18 10.16 -10.36 42.34
CA ARG A 18 8.89 -10.74 41.69
C ARG A 18 8.54 -12.12 42.24
N THR A 19 7.70 -12.16 43.27
CA THR A 19 7.10 -13.40 43.72
C THR A 19 6.22 -13.88 42.59
N ASN A 20 6.14 -15.20 42.36
CA ASN A 20 5.14 -15.82 41.47
C ASN A 20 3.68 -15.58 41.94
N LEU A 21 3.51 -14.67 42.89
CA LEU A 21 2.32 -14.19 43.56
C LEU A 21 2.12 -12.69 43.26
N THR A 22 2.58 -12.17 42.12
CA THR A 22 1.93 -10.98 41.54
C THR A 22 0.49 -11.40 41.31
N SER A 23 -0.35 -11.02 42.27
CA SER A 23 -1.55 -11.77 42.63
C SER A 23 -2.47 -11.82 41.41
N LYS A 24 -3.19 -12.93 41.17
CA LYS A 24 -4.24 -12.96 40.13
C LYS A 24 -5.18 -11.73 40.22
N LYS A 25 -5.32 -11.18 41.43
CA LYS A 25 -5.99 -9.90 41.71
C LYS A 25 -5.28 -8.68 41.10
N GLU A 26 -3.96 -8.54 41.23
CA GLU A 26 -3.19 -7.44 40.62
C GLU A 26 -3.24 -7.48 39.10
N ILE A 27 -3.10 -8.66 38.49
CA ILE A 27 -3.25 -8.83 37.03
C ILE A 27 -4.68 -8.47 36.58
N ASN A 28 -5.69 -8.84 37.37
CA ASN A 28 -7.08 -8.49 37.06
C ASN A 28 -7.33 -6.98 37.22
N LEU A 29 -6.78 -6.36 38.26
CA LEU A 29 -6.83 -4.90 38.46
C LEU A 29 -6.13 -4.15 37.32
N ASP A 30 -4.96 -4.60 36.87
CA ASP A 30 -4.25 -3.99 35.74
C ASP A 30 -5.05 -4.12 34.43
N LYS A 31 -5.70 -5.27 34.20
CA LYS A 31 -6.61 -5.44 33.05
C LYS A 31 -7.80 -4.48 33.12
N GLN A 32 -8.40 -4.32 34.30
CA GLN A 32 -9.49 -3.37 34.51
C GLN A 32 -9.01 -1.92 34.30
N ILE A 33 -7.85 -1.55 34.85
CA ILE A 33 -7.26 -0.22 34.65
C ILE A 33 -7.02 0.05 33.16
N LYS A 34 -6.45 -0.93 32.43
CA LYS A 34 -6.23 -0.80 30.99
C LYS A 34 -7.56 -0.65 30.23
N TYR A 35 -8.57 -1.46 30.57
CA TYR A 35 -9.90 -1.38 29.99
C TYR A 35 -10.53 0.01 30.20
N TRP A 36 -10.52 0.52 31.43
CA TRP A 36 -11.09 1.82 31.77
C TRP A 36 -10.31 2.98 31.14
N LYS A 37 -8.97 2.87 31.03
CA LYS A 37 -8.14 3.85 30.31
C LYS A 37 -8.52 3.93 28.84
N ILE A 38 -8.57 2.78 28.15
CA ILE A 38 -8.99 2.73 26.73
C ILE A 38 -10.39 3.32 26.58
N ARG A 39 -11.33 2.92 27.44
CA ARG A 39 -12.72 3.41 27.38
C ARG A 39 -12.82 4.92 27.60
N ARG A 40 -12.08 5.47 28.56
CA ARG A 40 -12.00 6.92 28.80
C ARG A 40 -11.41 7.64 27.58
N ASP A 41 -10.31 7.13 27.03
CA ASP A 41 -9.64 7.76 25.89
C ASP A 41 -10.53 7.73 24.65
N THR A 42 -11.24 6.63 24.41
CA THR A 42 -12.28 6.53 23.37
C THR A 42 -13.37 7.56 23.58
N LEU A 43 -13.94 7.65 24.79
CA LEU A 43 -15.00 8.64 25.09
C LEU A 43 -14.51 10.08 24.87
N THR A 44 -13.28 10.39 25.32
CA THR A 44 -12.69 11.71 25.14
C THR A 44 -12.53 12.06 23.66
N LYS A 45 -12.09 11.10 22.84
CA LYS A 45 -12.02 11.26 21.39
C LYS A 45 -13.40 11.44 20.77
N THR A 46 -14.38 10.61 21.15
CA THR A 46 -15.75 10.70 20.64
C THR A 46 -16.37 12.06 20.92
N VAL A 47 -16.20 12.62 22.12
CA VAL A 47 -16.72 13.96 22.45
C VAL A 47 -16.12 15.03 21.54
N LYS A 48 -14.81 14.97 21.27
CA LYS A 48 -14.16 15.88 20.32
C LYS A 48 -14.69 15.71 18.90
N TYR A 49 -14.85 14.47 18.43
CA TYR A 49 -15.40 14.20 17.11
C TYR A 49 -16.83 14.73 16.97
N VAL A 50 -17.70 14.55 17.97
CA VAL A 50 -19.08 15.08 17.93
C VAL A 50 -19.10 16.60 17.81
N GLN A 51 -18.19 17.30 18.47
CA GLN A 51 -18.09 18.77 18.38
C GLN A 51 -17.63 19.23 17.00
N GLU A 52 -16.72 18.49 16.35
CA GLU A 52 -16.16 18.84 15.04
C GLU A 52 -16.96 18.25 13.87
N GLN A 53 -17.88 17.31 14.14
CA GLN A 53 -18.59 16.51 13.15
C GLN A 53 -19.26 17.37 12.09
N GLN A 54 -20.03 18.39 12.50
CA GLN A 54 -20.75 19.28 11.58
C GLN A 54 -19.80 20.05 10.65
N LYS A 55 -18.65 20.48 11.18
CA LYS A 55 -17.63 21.19 10.38
C LYS A 55 -16.97 20.24 9.38
N ILE A 56 -16.68 19.01 9.81
CA ILE A 56 -16.09 17.98 8.96
C ILE A 56 -17.07 17.59 7.86
N GLU A 57 -18.35 17.34 8.18
CA GLU A 57 -19.41 17.03 7.22
C GLU A 57 -19.58 18.15 6.19
N PHE A 58 -19.62 19.41 6.62
CA PHE A 58 -19.67 20.55 5.71
C PHE A 58 -18.47 20.62 4.76
N LEU A 59 -17.25 20.37 5.28
CA LEU A 59 -16.05 20.35 4.46
C LEU A 59 -16.09 19.17 3.47
N ILE A 60 -16.54 17.99 3.90
CA ILE A 60 -16.70 16.83 3.03
C ILE A 60 -17.64 17.18 1.88
N GLU A 61 -18.81 17.74 2.16
CA GLU A 61 -19.78 18.13 1.13
C GLU A 61 -19.20 19.18 0.18
N LYS A 62 -18.53 20.21 0.71
CA LYS A 62 -17.86 21.23 -0.11
C LYS A 62 -16.84 20.62 -1.06
N TYR A 63 -15.97 19.73 -0.57
CA TYR A 63 -14.95 19.10 -1.40
C TYR A 63 -15.53 18.05 -2.34
N LYS A 64 -16.60 17.34 -1.97
CA LYS A 64 -17.37 16.47 -2.89
C LYS A 64 -17.91 17.30 -4.06
N ASN A 65 -18.54 18.43 -3.79
CA ASN A 65 -19.09 19.30 -4.84
C ASN A 65 -18.00 19.84 -5.78
N ILE A 66 -16.86 20.30 -5.23
CA ILE A 66 -15.73 20.75 -6.04
C ILE A 66 -15.18 19.60 -6.89
N ALA A 67 -15.03 18.40 -6.30
CA ALA A 67 -14.55 17.23 -7.02
C ALA A 67 -15.50 16.84 -8.15
N GLN A 68 -16.81 16.84 -7.94
CA GLN A 68 -17.80 16.56 -8.98
C GLN A 68 -17.70 17.57 -10.14
N MET A 69 -17.61 18.86 -9.83
CA MET A 69 -17.44 19.91 -10.84
C MET A 69 -16.14 19.76 -11.64
N ALA A 70 -15.02 19.54 -10.94
CA ALA A 70 -13.72 19.33 -11.58
C ALA A 70 -13.72 18.07 -12.45
N SER A 71 -14.29 16.97 -11.95
CA SER A 71 -14.38 15.72 -12.69
C SER A 71 -15.26 15.87 -13.94
N ASN A 72 -16.36 16.63 -13.90
CA ASN A 72 -17.17 16.90 -15.09
C ASN A 72 -16.38 17.68 -16.15
N TYR A 73 -15.59 18.67 -15.74
CA TYR A 73 -14.73 19.42 -16.66
C TYR A 73 -13.69 18.50 -17.32
N VAL A 74 -12.99 17.72 -16.50
CA VAL A 74 -11.95 16.78 -16.97
C VAL A 74 -12.57 15.71 -17.88
N PHE A 75 -13.74 15.19 -17.53
CA PHE A 75 -14.48 14.22 -18.34
C PHE A 75 -14.74 14.74 -19.75
N ASN A 76 -15.24 15.97 -19.87
CA ASN A 76 -15.52 16.60 -21.17
C ASN A 76 -14.24 16.76 -22.01
N GLU A 77 -13.12 17.12 -21.38
CA GLU A 77 -11.83 17.18 -22.07
C GLU A 77 -11.40 15.80 -22.59
N TYR A 78 -11.56 14.74 -21.77
CA TYR A 78 -11.23 13.37 -22.16
C TYR A 78 -12.15 12.86 -23.26
N CYS A 79 -13.47 13.11 -23.20
CA CYS A 79 -14.39 12.80 -24.30
C CYS A 79 -13.93 13.43 -25.61
N THR A 80 -13.50 14.69 -25.57
CA THR A 80 -12.98 15.40 -26.75
C THR A 80 -11.68 14.78 -27.24
N LYS A 81 -10.77 14.40 -26.34
CA LYS A 81 -9.51 13.72 -26.69
C LYS A 81 -9.77 12.36 -27.32
N PHE A 82 -10.66 11.55 -26.76
CA PHE A 82 -11.03 10.25 -27.29
C PHE A 82 -11.71 10.36 -28.64
N ALA A 83 -12.62 11.33 -28.83
CA ALA A 83 -13.23 11.59 -30.13
C ALA A 83 -12.17 11.89 -31.21
N LYS A 84 -11.14 12.68 -30.89
CA LYS A 84 -10.03 12.98 -31.81
C LYS A 84 -9.13 11.76 -32.10
N MET A 85 -9.01 10.84 -31.15
CA MET A 85 -8.21 9.61 -31.30
C MET A 85 -8.97 8.46 -32.00
N GLY A 86 -10.24 8.66 -32.36
CA GLY A 86 -11.06 7.63 -33.01
C GLY A 86 -11.90 6.78 -32.06
N GLY A 87 -12.07 7.21 -30.80
CA GLY A 87 -12.93 6.57 -29.80
C GLY A 87 -12.19 6.12 -28.54
N TYR A 88 -12.94 5.79 -27.51
CA TYR A 88 -12.39 5.34 -26.22
C TYR A 88 -11.73 3.96 -26.34
N LYS A 89 -12.35 3.04 -27.10
CA LYS A 89 -11.80 1.72 -27.41
C LYS A 89 -10.41 1.75 -28.05
N VAL A 90 -10.18 2.71 -28.96
CA VAL A 90 -8.87 2.89 -29.61
C VAL A 90 -7.81 3.29 -28.58
N TRP A 91 -8.16 4.19 -27.66
CA TRP A 91 -7.27 4.57 -26.57
C TRP A 91 -6.98 3.40 -25.63
N GLN A 92 -7.99 2.61 -25.25
CA GLN A 92 -7.79 1.43 -24.40
C GLN A 92 -6.86 0.41 -25.05
N HIS A 93 -7.03 0.16 -26.36
CA HIS A 93 -6.13 -0.70 -27.12
C HIS A 93 -4.70 -0.18 -27.13
N GLN A 94 -4.50 1.12 -27.35
CA GLN A 94 -3.17 1.74 -27.30
C GLN A 94 -2.53 1.66 -25.91
N GLN A 95 -3.30 1.84 -24.83
CA GLN A 95 -2.80 1.68 -23.46
C GLN A 95 -2.40 0.23 -23.18
N TRP A 96 -3.22 -0.73 -23.61
CA TRP A 96 -2.90 -2.16 -23.48
C TRP A 96 -1.65 -2.53 -24.27
N GLU A 97 -1.52 -2.09 -25.52
CA GLU A 97 -0.29 -2.31 -26.30
C GLU A 97 0.93 -1.66 -25.64
N SER A 98 0.81 -0.45 -25.11
CA SER A 98 1.92 0.21 -24.43
C SER A 98 2.33 -0.52 -23.16
N LYS A 99 1.36 -1.03 -22.39
CA LYS A 99 1.62 -1.86 -21.19
C LYS A 99 2.29 -3.18 -21.60
N LYS A 100 1.82 -3.82 -22.67
CA LYS A 100 2.40 -5.04 -23.23
C LYS A 100 3.84 -4.84 -23.74
N ARG A 101 4.15 -3.71 -24.36
CA ARG A 101 5.51 -3.39 -24.78
C ARG A 101 6.44 -3.15 -23.58
N SER A 102 5.92 -2.66 -22.47
CA SER A 102 6.68 -2.57 -21.22
C SER A 102 7.02 -3.96 -20.70
N THR A 103 6.04 -4.86 -20.59
CA THR A 103 6.26 -6.24 -20.13
C THR A 103 7.11 -7.07 -21.09
N PHE A 104 7.08 -6.80 -22.40
CA PHE A 104 7.98 -7.49 -23.34
C PHE A 104 9.47 -7.21 -23.05
N ASN A 105 9.81 -6.01 -22.56
CA ASN A 105 11.18 -5.71 -22.13
C ASN A 105 11.53 -6.43 -20.82
N ASP A 106 10.52 -6.68 -19.98
CA ASP A 106 10.67 -7.47 -18.76
C ASP A 106 10.85 -8.97 -19.10
N ASP A 107 10.16 -9.51 -20.13
CA ASP A 107 10.36 -10.88 -20.64
C ASP A 107 11.80 -11.08 -21.19
N GLU A 108 12.36 -10.06 -21.87
CA GLU A 108 13.76 -10.09 -22.34
C GLU A 108 14.72 -10.09 -21.14
N LEU A 109 14.41 -9.30 -20.10
CA LEU A 109 15.16 -9.30 -18.84
C LEU A 109 15.07 -10.65 -18.13
N GLU A 110 13.88 -11.27 -18.04
CA GLU A 110 13.67 -12.62 -17.49
C GLU A 110 14.50 -13.65 -18.25
N SER A 111 14.53 -13.58 -19.58
CA SER A 111 15.37 -14.46 -20.41
C SER A 111 16.87 -14.26 -20.13
N THR A 112 17.33 -13.03 -19.91
CA THR A 112 18.75 -12.78 -19.56
C THR A 112 19.09 -13.26 -18.16
N TYR A 113 18.19 -13.11 -17.19
CA TYR A 113 18.34 -13.64 -15.84
C TYR A 113 18.39 -15.17 -15.84
N THR A 114 17.51 -15.81 -16.61
CA THR A 114 17.48 -17.27 -16.75
C THR A 114 18.77 -17.78 -17.38
N ALA A 115 19.28 -17.12 -18.43
CA ALA A 115 20.57 -17.44 -19.03
C ALA A 115 21.75 -17.23 -18.07
N TYR A 116 21.69 -16.22 -17.18
CA TYR A 116 22.69 -16.00 -16.15
C TYR A 116 22.67 -17.10 -15.08
N LEU A 117 21.49 -17.55 -14.64
CA LEU A 117 21.34 -18.67 -13.70
C LEU A 117 21.88 -20.00 -14.27
N GLU A 118 21.86 -20.16 -15.59
CA GLU A 118 22.43 -21.31 -16.30
C GLU A 118 23.94 -21.16 -16.61
N SER A 119 24.53 -20.00 -16.35
CA SER A 119 25.92 -19.70 -16.67
C SER A 119 26.93 -20.36 -15.73
N GLU A 120 28.14 -20.59 -16.25
CA GLU A 120 29.26 -21.13 -15.46
C GLU A 120 29.69 -20.16 -14.33
N GLU A 121 29.47 -18.86 -14.52
CA GLU A 121 29.72 -17.83 -13.50
C GLU A 121 28.80 -17.98 -12.29
N PHE A 122 27.51 -18.24 -12.52
CA PHE A 122 26.57 -18.53 -11.43
C PHE A 122 26.91 -19.85 -10.73
N ALA A 123 27.35 -20.86 -11.47
CA ALA A 123 27.76 -22.14 -10.89
C ALA A 123 28.96 -22.02 -9.93
N GLN A 124 29.85 -21.03 -10.14
CA GLN A 124 31.03 -20.77 -9.30
C GLN A 124 30.73 -19.94 -8.03
N LEU A 125 29.54 -19.35 -7.90
CA LEU A 125 29.14 -18.57 -6.72
C LEU A 125 28.96 -19.44 -5.46
N SER A 126 29.08 -18.80 -4.29
CA SER A 126 28.81 -19.46 -3.03
C SER A 126 27.31 -19.80 -2.88
N GLU A 127 27.00 -20.85 -2.10
CA GLU A 127 25.62 -21.27 -1.80
C GLU A 127 24.76 -20.13 -1.23
N PHE A 128 25.36 -19.22 -0.48
CA PHE A 128 24.66 -18.07 0.10
C PHE A 128 24.27 -17.04 -0.96
N GLU A 129 25.17 -16.74 -1.90
CA GLU A 129 24.92 -15.80 -3.01
C GLU A 129 23.89 -16.36 -3.99
N LYS A 130 23.98 -17.67 -4.31
CA LYS A 130 22.99 -18.34 -5.16
C LYS A 130 21.58 -18.24 -4.60
N LYS A 131 21.44 -18.44 -3.29
CA LYS A 131 20.14 -18.39 -2.61
C LYS A 131 19.56 -16.98 -2.57
N GLU A 132 20.40 -15.96 -2.37
CA GLU A 132 19.95 -14.56 -2.43
C GLU A 132 19.47 -14.19 -3.84
N ILE A 133 20.23 -14.55 -4.88
CA ILE A 133 19.86 -14.27 -6.27
C ILE A 133 18.57 -15.00 -6.68
N GLN A 134 18.39 -16.26 -6.26
CA GLN A 134 17.14 -17.00 -6.49
C GLN A 134 15.96 -16.36 -5.76
N LEU A 135 16.13 -15.90 -4.52
CA LEU A 135 15.07 -15.23 -3.78
C LEU A 135 14.66 -13.91 -4.45
N GLN A 136 15.63 -13.13 -4.95
CA GLN A 136 15.36 -11.89 -5.69
C GLN A 136 14.61 -12.17 -7.00
N PHE A 137 14.96 -13.25 -7.70
CA PHE A 137 14.29 -13.65 -8.95
C PHE A 137 12.87 -14.18 -8.71
N GLU A 138 12.67 -15.02 -7.69
CA GLU A 138 11.33 -15.47 -7.27
C GLU A 138 10.43 -14.30 -6.87
N MET A 139 10.97 -13.31 -6.15
CA MET A 139 10.23 -12.08 -5.82
C MET A 139 9.88 -11.24 -7.04
N TYR A 140 10.71 -11.25 -8.09
CA TYR A 140 10.41 -10.55 -9.35
C TYR A 140 9.27 -11.23 -10.09
N LEU A 141 9.31 -12.56 -10.24
CA LEU A 141 8.29 -13.35 -10.93
C LEU A 141 6.91 -13.33 -10.24
N ASP A 142 6.86 -13.32 -8.91
CA ASP A 142 5.60 -13.29 -8.16
C ASP A 142 4.81 -11.98 -8.35
N ASN A 143 5.47 -10.92 -8.88
CA ASN A 143 4.82 -9.65 -9.21
C ASN A 143 4.31 -9.56 -10.67
N GLU A 144 4.66 -10.52 -11.53
CA GLU A 144 4.34 -10.52 -12.97
C GLU A 144 3.19 -11.45 -13.35
N GLU A 145 2.18 -11.60 -12.48
CA GLU A 145 1.00 -12.40 -12.84
C GLU A 145 0.34 -11.89 -14.15
N LYS A 146 0.40 -12.79 -15.13
CA LYS A 146 0.13 -12.66 -16.56
C LYS A 146 -1.30 -12.25 -16.90
N GLU A 147 -1.47 -11.03 -17.41
CA GLU A 147 -2.62 -10.64 -18.25
C GLU A 147 -2.23 -10.69 -19.73
N THR A 148 -2.22 -11.89 -20.33
CA THR A 148 -1.84 -12.08 -21.74
C THR A 148 -3.00 -11.95 -22.73
N ALA A 149 -4.25 -11.95 -22.26
CA ALA A 149 -5.42 -11.72 -23.10
C ALA A 149 -5.79 -10.22 -23.13
N PRO A 150 -6.09 -9.64 -24.30
CA PRO A 150 -6.66 -8.30 -24.34
C PRO A 150 -8.02 -8.33 -23.62
N PRO A 151 -8.25 -7.45 -22.62
CA PRO A 151 -9.55 -7.34 -22.00
C PRO A 151 -10.60 -6.89 -23.02
N GLU A 152 -11.87 -7.21 -22.77
CA GLU A 152 -12.96 -6.66 -23.58
C GLU A 152 -12.96 -5.13 -23.44
N PHE A 153 -12.66 -4.45 -24.55
CA PHE A 153 -12.62 -3.00 -24.60
C PHE A 153 -14.03 -2.43 -24.72
N GLU A 154 -14.35 -1.47 -23.84
CA GLU A 154 -15.63 -0.78 -23.81
C GLU A 154 -15.65 0.35 -24.86
N ASP A 155 -16.77 0.51 -25.57
CA ASP A 155 -16.92 1.60 -26.55
C ASP A 155 -17.27 2.94 -25.88
N GLU A 156 -17.93 2.90 -24.71
CA GLU A 156 -18.40 4.11 -24.02
C GLU A 156 -17.49 4.51 -22.86
N PHE A 157 -17.04 5.77 -22.86
CA PHE A 157 -16.30 6.33 -21.74
C PHE A 157 -17.27 6.81 -20.65
N THR A 158 -17.19 6.23 -19.45
CA THR A 158 -18.04 6.61 -18.31
C THR A 158 -17.25 7.35 -17.22
N MET A 159 -17.96 8.07 -16.34
CA MET A 159 -17.32 8.73 -15.19
C MET A 159 -16.65 7.75 -14.23
N LYS A 160 -17.11 6.49 -14.16
CA LYS A 160 -16.43 5.46 -13.37
C LYS A 160 -15.06 5.14 -13.97
N GLU A 161 -14.97 5.04 -15.30
CA GLU A 161 -13.71 4.84 -16.01
C GLU A 161 -12.75 6.02 -15.83
N LEU A 162 -13.25 7.26 -15.82
CA LEU A 162 -12.41 8.42 -15.50
C LEU A 162 -11.77 8.29 -14.10
N TYR A 163 -12.53 7.86 -13.10
CA TYR A 163 -12.03 7.71 -11.73
C TYR A 163 -11.03 6.57 -11.61
N LYS A 164 -11.19 5.48 -12.37
CA LYS A 164 -10.17 4.43 -12.48
C LYS A 164 -8.87 4.97 -13.07
N ILE A 165 -8.94 5.75 -14.15
CA ILE A 165 -7.77 6.37 -14.78
C ILE A 165 -7.06 7.31 -13.79
N LEU A 166 -7.82 8.10 -13.03
CA LEU A 166 -7.29 9.02 -12.02
C LEU A 166 -6.84 8.32 -10.73
N LYS A 167 -7.06 7.00 -10.59
CA LYS A 167 -6.83 6.21 -9.36
C LYS A 167 -7.54 6.80 -8.14
N LEU A 168 -8.75 7.29 -8.34
CA LEU A 168 -9.61 7.88 -7.29
C LEU A 168 -10.78 6.96 -6.99
N ASN A 169 -11.19 6.93 -5.72
CA ASN A 169 -12.38 6.18 -5.34
C ASN A 169 -13.65 6.93 -5.78
N TYR A 170 -14.39 6.35 -6.73
CA TYR A 170 -15.66 6.88 -7.22
C TYR A 170 -16.70 7.05 -6.10
N GLN A 171 -16.76 6.08 -5.18
CA GLN A 171 -17.71 6.08 -4.06
C GLN A 171 -17.51 7.28 -3.13
N LEU A 172 -16.26 7.72 -2.96
CA LEU A 172 -15.94 8.86 -2.10
C LEU A 172 -16.61 10.17 -2.57
N VAL A 173 -16.89 10.29 -3.86
CA VAL A 173 -17.43 11.52 -4.45
C VAL A 173 -18.90 11.40 -4.85
N TYR A 174 -19.34 10.24 -5.33
CA TYR A 174 -20.68 10.03 -5.89
C TYR A 174 -21.60 9.11 -5.08
N GLU A 175 -21.09 8.45 -4.04
CA GLU A 175 -21.95 7.69 -3.12
C GLU A 175 -22.45 8.62 -2.01
N THR A 176 -23.77 8.58 -1.80
CA THR A 176 -24.52 9.24 -0.72
C THR A 176 -24.49 8.41 0.55
#